data_AF-A0A117MC52-F1
#
_entry.id   AF-A0A117MC52-F1
#
_cell.length_a   1.000
_cell.length_b   1.000
_cell.length_c   1.000
_cell.angle_alpha   90.00
_cell.angle_beta   90.00
_cell.angle_gamma   90.00
#
_symmetry.space_group_name_H-M   'P 1'
#
loop_
_entity.id
_entity.type
_entity.pdbx_description
1 polymer ?
#
loop_
_entity_poly.entity_id
_entity_poly.type
_entity_poly.pdbx_seq_one_letter_code
_entity_poly.pdbx_strand_id
1 'polypeptide(L)'
;MILIVDLCHKAESLSKYEFVDPIASIVRRTGSEFKVRHFSELTAKEIERSDGIVLCGTPLKDDLRARRIELFIWIRDFDRPLLAICAGMQVVAAVFGGEIVPQPKIGLERIEILKETDLLGPPGEIEGYHLHNFGVTLPSGFDLVAGRAGQIEAFKHSGRPIYGIIFHPEVRNKWIVERFLDLG
;
A
#
# COMPACT_ATOMS: atom_id res chain seq x y z
N MET A 1 2.29 -18.02 -1.02
CA MET A 1 1.01 -17.40 -0.64
C MET A 1 1.18 -15.92 -0.30
N ILE A 2 0.47 -15.04 -1.01
CA ILE A 2 0.35 -13.60 -0.72
C ILE A 2 -0.74 -13.36 0.32
N LEU A 3 -0.47 -12.52 1.31
CA LEU A 3 -1.46 -12.10 2.28
C LEU A 3 -1.99 -10.71 1.91
N ILE A 4 -3.27 -10.64 1.56
CA ILE A 4 -3.96 -9.39 1.25
C ILE A 4 -4.69 -8.95 2.52
N VAL A 5 -4.28 -7.82 3.07
CA VAL A 5 -4.84 -7.28 4.30
C VAL A 5 -5.93 -6.29 3.97
N ASP A 6 -7.17 -6.70 4.25
CA ASP A 6 -8.31 -5.80 4.25
C ASP A 6 -8.17 -4.83 5.41
N LEU A 7 -7.94 -3.57 5.05
CA LEU A 7 -7.89 -2.52 6.04
C LEU A 7 -9.28 -2.06 6.43
N CYS A 8 -10.35 -2.15 5.62
CA CYS A 8 -11.72 -1.57 5.83
C CYS A 8 -12.20 -1.54 7.29
N HIS A 9 -13.00 -0.55 7.73
CA HIS A 9 -13.42 -0.40 9.14
C HIS A 9 -14.05 -1.65 9.77
N LYS A 10 -14.63 -2.51 8.95
CA LYS A 10 -15.29 -3.75 9.35
C LYS A 10 -15.03 -4.84 8.30
N ALA A 11 -14.72 -6.03 8.79
CA ALA A 11 -14.65 -7.24 7.97
C ALA A 11 -15.95 -7.45 7.19
N GLU A 12 -15.83 -7.86 5.92
CA GLU A 12 -16.95 -8.07 5.00
C GLU A 12 -17.83 -6.83 4.78
N SER A 13 -17.29 -5.62 5.03
CA SER A 13 -17.96 -4.39 4.61
C SER A 13 -18.03 -4.27 3.09
N LEU A 14 -19.01 -3.51 2.57
CA LEU A 14 -19.15 -3.28 1.13
C LEU A 14 -17.91 -2.62 0.50
N SER A 15 -17.12 -1.89 1.30
CA SER A 15 -15.87 -1.27 0.87
C SER A 15 -14.82 -2.30 0.41
N LYS A 16 -14.90 -3.53 0.91
CA LYS A 16 -14.04 -4.63 0.47
C LYS A 16 -14.15 -4.86 -1.05
N TYR A 17 -15.34 -4.72 -1.63
CA TYR A 17 -15.55 -4.87 -3.08
C TYR A 17 -14.82 -3.83 -3.93
N GLU A 18 -14.51 -2.67 -3.35
CA GLU A 18 -13.86 -1.56 -4.04
C GLU A 18 -12.34 -1.53 -3.83
N PHE A 19 -11.87 -1.87 -2.62
CA PHE A 19 -10.46 -1.68 -2.25
C PHE A 19 -9.65 -2.97 -2.06
N VAL A 20 -10.32 -4.12 -1.94
CA VAL A 20 -9.67 -5.41 -1.63
C VAL A 20 -9.89 -6.42 -2.74
N ASP A 21 -11.14 -6.61 -3.17
CA ASP A 21 -11.48 -7.58 -4.20
C ASP A 21 -10.81 -7.30 -5.55
N PRO A 22 -10.61 -6.04 -5.98
CA PRO A 22 -9.83 -5.75 -7.18
C PRO A 22 -8.36 -6.18 -7.05
N ILE A 23 -7.74 -5.98 -5.89
CA ILE A 23 -6.38 -6.46 -5.61
C ILE A 23 -6.35 -7.99 -5.66
N ALA A 24 -7.27 -8.65 -4.95
CA ALA A 24 -7.40 -10.10 -4.98
C ALA A 24 -7.65 -10.65 -6.39
N SER A 25 -8.38 -9.91 -7.23
CA SER A 25 -8.62 -10.26 -8.64
C SER A 25 -7.33 -10.19 -9.46
N ILE A 26 -6.49 -9.17 -9.25
CA ILE A 26 -5.19 -9.04 -9.93
C ILE A 26 -4.28 -10.21 -9.52
N VAL A 27 -4.12 -10.46 -8.21
CA VAL A 27 -3.29 -11.57 -7.70
C VAL A 27 -3.80 -12.93 -8.18
N ARG A 28 -5.12 -13.13 -8.27
CA ARG A 28 -5.68 -14.37 -8.82
C ARG A 28 -5.30 -14.58 -10.29
N ARG A 29 -5.27 -13.51 -11.09
CA ARG A 29 -5.00 -13.58 -12.54
C ARG A 29 -3.57 -13.98 -12.86
N THR A 30 -2.61 -13.73 -11.97
CA THR A 30 -1.21 -14.16 -12.12
C THR A 30 -1.00 -15.63 -11.73
N GLY A 31 -2.02 -16.28 -11.16
CA GLY A 31 -1.92 -17.66 -10.66
C GLY A 31 -1.29 -17.76 -9.26
N SER A 32 -0.95 -16.63 -8.63
CA SER A 32 -0.40 -16.61 -7.28
C SER A 32 -1.46 -17.03 -6.25
N GLU A 33 -1.10 -17.93 -5.34
CA GLU A 33 -1.95 -18.25 -4.19
C GLU A 33 -2.04 -17.06 -3.24
N PHE A 34 -3.23 -16.76 -2.72
CA PHE A 34 -3.40 -15.68 -1.77
C PHE A 34 -4.48 -15.97 -0.72
N LYS A 35 -4.41 -15.21 0.37
CA LYS A 35 -5.42 -15.18 1.43
C LYS A 35 -5.79 -13.74 1.74
N VAL A 36 -7.08 -13.47 1.87
CA VAL A 36 -7.58 -12.18 2.35
C VAL A 36 -7.83 -12.28 3.85
N ARG A 37 -7.36 -11.29 4.62
CA ARG A 37 -7.58 -11.21 6.06
C ARG A 37 -7.84 -9.77 6.48
N HIS A 38 -8.89 -9.55 7.26
CA HIS A 38 -9.12 -8.25 7.87
C HIS A 38 -8.07 -7.95 8.94
N PHE A 39 -7.62 -6.71 9.04
CA PHE A 39 -6.50 -6.34 9.91
C PHE A 39 -6.72 -6.70 11.39
N SER A 40 -7.97 -6.66 11.87
CA SER A 40 -8.31 -7.03 13.26
C SER A 40 -8.22 -8.54 13.55
N GLU A 41 -8.12 -9.37 12.51
CA GLU A 41 -8.05 -10.83 12.60
C GLU A 41 -6.68 -11.37 12.20
N LEU A 42 -5.72 -10.47 11.89
CA LEU A 42 -4.37 -10.87 11.52
C LEU A 42 -3.68 -11.61 12.66
N THR A 43 -3.04 -12.72 12.31
CA THR A 43 -2.23 -13.50 13.25
C THR A 43 -0.76 -13.45 12.87
N ALA A 44 0.14 -13.50 13.87
CA ALA A 44 1.59 -13.58 13.65
C ALA A 44 1.95 -14.74 12.71
N LYS A 45 1.29 -15.90 12.87
CA LYS A 45 1.49 -17.07 12.02
C LYS A 45 1.13 -16.84 10.55
N GLU A 46 0.10 -16.03 10.26
CA GLU A 46 -0.24 -15.69 8.86
C GLU A 46 0.81 -14.76 8.26
N ILE A 47 1.30 -13.77 9.03
CA ILE A 47 2.36 -12.84 8.62
C ILE A 47 3.70 -13.59 8.40
N GLU A 48 4.07 -14.49 9.30
CA GLU A 48 5.29 -15.31 9.21
C GLU A 48 5.29 -16.25 8.00
N ARG A 49 4.12 -16.70 7.53
CA ARG A 49 3.99 -17.67 6.44
C ARG A 49 3.74 -17.06 5.06
N SER A 50 3.51 -15.76 4.97
CA SER A 50 3.20 -15.10 3.69
C SER A 50 4.47 -14.75 2.90
N ASP A 51 4.55 -15.08 1.62
CA ASP A 51 5.72 -14.70 0.80
C ASP A 51 5.76 -13.20 0.52
N GLY A 52 4.61 -12.53 0.59
CA GLY A 52 4.49 -11.08 0.53
C GLY A 52 3.15 -10.60 1.07
N ILE A 53 3.06 -9.31 1.41
CA ILE A 53 1.87 -8.69 2.00
C ILE A 53 1.42 -7.49 1.17
N VAL A 54 0.12 -7.39 0.90
CA VAL A 54 -0.51 -6.17 0.38
C VAL A 54 -1.39 -5.55 1.45
N LEU A 55 -1.11 -4.32 1.88
CA LEU A 55 -1.99 -3.52 2.73
C LEU A 55 -2.90 -2.66 1.85
N CYS A 56 -4.20 -2.98 1.81
CA CYS A 56 -5.15 -2.34 0.91
C CYS A 56 -5.52 -0.90 1.30
N GLY A 57 -6.08 -0.17 0.33
CA GLY A 57 -6.68 1.14 0.55
C GLY A 57 -8.04 1.05 1.27
N THR A 58 -8.66 2.21 1.50
CA THR A 58 -9.93 2.33 2.23
C THR A 58 -10.75 3.50 1.67
N PRO A 59 -12.06 3.56 1.96
CA PRO A 59 -12.87 4.72 1.60
C PRO A 59 -12.39 6.02 2.27
N LEU A 60 -12.73 7.17 1.67
CA LEU A 60 -12.31 8.52 2.10
C LEU A 60 -12.51 8.84 3.60
N LYS A 61 -13.60 8.36 4.21
CA LYS A 61 -13.96 8.68 5.61
C LYS A 61 -13.50 7.62 6.61
N ASP A 62 -12.74 6.64 6.15
CA ASP A 62 -12.39 5.49 6.96
C ASP A 62 -10.98 5.66 7.57
N ASP A 63 -10.91 6.31 8.73
CA ASP A 63 -9.66 6.74 9.39
C ASP A 63 -9.21 5.84 10.55
N LEU A 64 -9.88 4.70 10.78
CA LEU A 64 -9.69 3.88 11.99
C LEU A 64 -8.22 3.45 12.22
N ARG A 65 -7.43 3.29 11.15
CA ARG A 65 -6.06 2.72 11.18
C ARG A 65 -5.09 3.74 11.73
N ALA A 66 -5.29 5.02 11.40
CA ALA A 66 -4.51 6.12 11.94
C ALA A 66 -4.59 6.17 13.48
N ARG A 67 -5.67 5.63 14.07
CA ARG A 67 -5.87 5.54 15.53
C ARG A 67 -5.44 4.20 16.14
N ARG A 68 -5.00 3.24 15.31
CA ARG A 68 -4.70 1.85 15.69
C ARG A 68 -3.35 1.38 15.14
N ILE A 69 -2.39 2.31 15.03
CA ILE A 69 -1.05 2.05 14.47
C ILE A 69 -0.29 0.97 15.26
N GLU A 70 -0.59 0.80 16.54
CA GLU A 70 -0.02 -0.24 17.40
C GLU A 70 -0.28 -1.66 16.87
N LEU A 71 -1.33 -1.89 16.08
CA LEU A 71 -1.62 -3.18 15.46
C LEU A 71 -0.67 -3.54 14.31
N PHE A 72 0.12 -2.57 13.84
CA PHE A 72 0.95 -2.67 12.64
C PHE A 72 2.45 -2.58 12.94
N ILE A 73 2.85 -2.55 14.20
CA ILE A 73 4.27 -2.44 14.59
C ILE A 73 5.15 -3.57 14.04
N TRP A 74 4.55 -4.74 13.78
CA TRP A 74 5.21 -5.91 13.22
C TRP A 74 5.81 -5.64 11.83
N ILE A 75 5.36 -4.61 11.11
CA ILE A 75 5.94 -4.20 9.82
C ILE A 75 7.42 -3.84 9.97
N ARG A 76 7.85 -3.38 11.16
CA ARG A 76 9.27 -3.06 11.43
C ARG A 76 10.17 -4.28 11.35
N ASP A 77 9.64 -5.45 11.64
CA ASP A 77 10.36 -6.73 11.63
C ASP A 77 10.06 -7.56 10.39
N PHE A 78 9.21 -7.04 9.49
CA PHE A 78 8.90 -7.69 8.21
C PHE A 78 10.01 -7.39 7.19
N ASP A 79 10.50 -8.45 6.57
CA ASP A 79 11.68 -8.48 5.71
C ASP A 79 11.38 -8.94 4.27
N ARG A 80 10.18 -9.48 4.06
CA ARG A 80 9.64 -9.91 2.76
C ARG A 80 8.93 -8.76 2.03
N PRO A 81 8.57 -8.93 0.74
CA PRO A 81 7.86 -7.91 -0.03
C PRO A 81 6.57 -7.41 0.64
N LEU A 82 6.46 -6.09 0.83
CA LEU A 82 5.25 -5.43 1.31
C LEU A 82 4.86 -4.27 0.38
N LEU A 83 3.63 -4.31 -0.15
CA LEU A 83 3.03 -3.22 -0.92
C LEU A 83 1.91 -2.57 -0.11
N ALA A 84 2.05 -1.28 0.19
CA ALA A 84 1.09 -0.53 0.98
C ALA A 84 0.38 0.52 0.12
N ILE A 85 -0.95 0.42 0.02
CA ILE A 85 -1.76 1.19 -0.94
C ILE A 85 -2.65 2.17 -0.18
N CYS A 86 -2.61 3.46 -0.53
CA CYS A 86 -3.43 4.53 0.04
C CYS A 86 -3.37 4.53 1.58
N ALA A 87 -4.41 4.06 2.29
CA ALA A 87 -4.39 3.90 3.73
C ALA A 87 -3.28 2.96 4.24
N GLY A 88 -2.90 1.94 3.46
CA GLY A 88 -1.74 1.11 3.74
C GLY A 88 -0.44 1.93 3.78
N MET A 89 -0.23 2.82 2.81
CA MET A 89 0.93 3.71 2.80
C MET A 89 0.94 4.62 4.04
N GLN A 90 -0.22 5.11 4.46
CA GLN A 90 -0.37 5.91 5.69
C GLN A 90 0.04 5.11 6.94
N VAL A 91 -0.38 3.85 7.03
CA VAL A 91 0.02 2.94 8.11
C VAL A 91 1.53 2.74 8.12
N VAL A 92 2.14 2.41 6.99
CA VAL A 92 3.59 2.19 6.90
C VAL A 92 4.34 3.46 7.28
N ALA A 93 3.95 4.63 6.74
CA ALA A 93 4.57 5.89 7.10
C ALA A 93 4.55 6.13 8.62
N ALA A 94 3.38 6.00 9.25
CA ALA A 94 3.23 6.19 10.69
C ALA A 94 4.06 5.19 11.53
N VAL A 95 4.13 3.92 11.11
CA VAL A 95 4.96 2.91 11.79
C VAL A 95 6.45 3.29 11.77
N PHE A 96 6.92 3.95 10.71
CA PHE A 96 8.31 4.40 10.55
C PHE A 96 8.53 5.88 10.90
N GLY A 97 7.61 6.48 11.66
CA GLY A 97 7.75 7.83 12.22
C GLY A 97 7.43 8.97 11.25
N GLY A 98 6.85 8.68 10.09
CA GLY A 98 6.19 9.67 9.23
C GLY A 98 4.87 10.14 9.84
N GLU A 99 4.41 11.30 9.41
CA GLU A 99 3.15 11.91 9.84
C GLU A 99 2.08 11.75 8.77
N ILE A 100 0.83 11.52 9.18
CA ILE A 100 -0.33 11.54 8.28
C ILE A 100 -0.85 12.98 8.24
N VAL A 101 -0.82 13.60 7.06
CA VAL A 101 -1.10 15.04 6.89
C VAL A 101 -2.32 15.26 5.99
N PRO A 102 -3.16 16.29 6.23
CA PRO A 102 -4.27 16.62 5.35
C PRO A 102 -3.78 16.94 3.93
N GLN A 103 -4.22 16.15 2.96
CA GLN A 103 -3.85 16.30 1.54
C GLN A 103 -4.95 15.67 0.68
N PRO A 104 -6.14 16.30 0.60
CA PRO A 104 -7.26 15.73 -0.14
C PRO A 104 -6.99 15.72 -1.64
N LYS A 105 -7.23 14.57 -2.26
CA LYS A 105 -7.09 14.39 -3.71
C LYS A 105 -8.05 13.31 -4.19
N ILE A 106 -8.82 13.64 -5.23
CA ILE A 106 -9.82 12.77 -5.85
C ILE A 106 -9.68 12.88 -7.36
N GLY A 107 -9.57 11.74 -8.04
CA GLY A 107 -9.54 11.66 -9.50
C GLY A 107 -8.19 11.24 -10.06
N LEU A 108 -8.09 11.32 -11.39
CA LEU A 108 -6.88 10.97 -12.12
C LEU A 108 -5.92 12.14 -12.13
N GLU A 109 -4.67 11.88 -11.77
CA GLU A 109 -3.60 12.87 -11.72
C GLU A 109 -2.32 12.30 -12.33
N ARG A 110 -1.49 13.18 -12.90
CA ARG A 110 -0.14 12.81 -13.34
C ARG A 110 0.76 12.61 -12.13
N ILE A 111 1.51 11.51 -12.15
CA ILE A 111 2.50 11.15 -11.15
C ILE A 111 3.85 11.03 -11.84
N GLU A 112 4.83 11.77 -11.32
CA GLU A 112 6.22 11.70 -11.76
C GLU A 112 6.96 10.62 -10.95
N ILE A 113 7.51 9.61 -11.64
CA ILE A 113 8.42 8.60 -11.08
C ILE A 113 9.84 9.18 -11.18
N LEU A 114 10.48 9.34 -10.03
CA LEU A 114 11.79 10.02 -9.92
C LEU A 114 12.97 9.06 -10.09
N LYS A 115 12.80 7.80 -9.68
CA LYS A 115 13.87 6.81 -9.59
C LYS A 115 13.37 5.45 -10.07
N GLU A 116 14.27 4.70 -10.71
CA GLU A 116 13.97 3.32 -11.08
C GLU A 116 13.79 2.45 -9.83
N THR A 117 12.73 1.65 -9.82
CA THR A 117 12.50 0.62 -8.80
C THR A 117 11.91 -0.63 -9.43
N ASP A 118 12.10 -1.78 -8.78
CA ASP A 118 11.52 -3.04 -9.23
C ASP A 118 9.97 -2.96 -9.31
N LEU A 119 9.35 -2.13 -8.46
CA LEU A 119 7.91 -1.92 -8.44
C LEU A 119 7.42 -0.98 -9.55
N LEU A 120 7.98 0.24 -9.63
CA LEU A 120 7.48 1.30 -10.52
C LEU A 120 8.15 1.31 -11.90
N GLY A 121 9.26 0.61 -12.08
CA GLY A 121 10.07 0.66 -13.29
C GLY A 121 10.86 1.97 -13.41
N PRO A 122 11.32 2.33 -14.62
CA PRO A 122 12.22 3.46 -14.83
C PRO A 122 11.53 4.82 -14.57
N PRO A 123 12.30 5.90 -14.38
CA PRO A 123 11.76 7.25 -14.28
C PRO A 123 10.89 7.62 -15.48
N GLY A 124 9.86 8.41 -15.23
CA GLY A 124 8.86 8.76 -16.23
C GLY A 124 7.58 9.27 -15.59
N GLU A 125 6.49 9.25 -16.35
CA GLU A 125 5.19 9.68 -15.85
C GLU A 125 4.13 8.61 -16.06
N ILE A 126 3.23 8.51 -15.07
CA ILE A 126 2.04 7.66 -15.12
C ILE A 126 0.80 8.48 -14.72
N GLU A 127 -0.38 7.96 -15.01
CA GLU A 127 -1.64 8.50 -14.50
C GLU A 127 -2.11 7.63 -13.33
N GLY A 128 -2.30 8.22 -12.14
CA GLY A 128 -2.77 7.52 -10.94
C GLY A 128 -4.14 8.00 -10.50
N TYR A 129 -5.00 7.06 -10.10
CA TYR A 129 -6.30 7.38 -9.50
C TYR A 129 -6.16 7.59 -7.99
N HIS A 130 -6.54 8.77 -7.52
CA HIS A 130 -6.49 9.16 -6.12
C HIS A 130 -7.89 9.18 -5.54
N LEU A 131 -8.01 8.69 -4.30
CA LEU A 131 -9.25 8.75 -3.52
C LEU A 131 -8.90 8.80 -2.02
N HIS A 132 -8.29 9.90 -1.58
CA HIS A 132 -7.84 10.04 -0.19
C HIS A 132 -8.01 11.48 0.33
N ASN A 133 -8.16 11.62 1.64
CA ASN A 133 -8.16 12.92 2.35
C ASN A 133 -6.79 13.27 2.94
N PHE A 134 -5.91 12.27 3.06
CA PHE A 134 -4.64 12.39 3.77
C PHE A 134 -3.50 11.85 2.92
N GLY A 135 -2.37 12.56 2.96
CA GLY A 135 -1.07 12.10 2.48
C GLY A 135 -0.17 11.79 3.67
N VAL A 136 1.13 11.73 3.41
CA VAL A 136 2.14 11.46 4.45
C VAL A 136 3.38 12.32 4.26
N THR A 137 4.10 12.56 5.36
CA THR A 137 5.51 12.96 5.28
C THR A 137 6.38 11.73 4.99
N LEU A 138 7.54 11.94 4.36
CA LEU A 138 8.45 10.84 4.05
C LEU A 138 9.02 10.26 5.35
N PRO A 139 8.77 8.96 5.68
CA PRO A 139 9.31 8.35 6.88
C PRO A 139 10.83 8.15 6.80
N SER A 140 11.48 8.07 7.96
CA SER A 140 12.93 7.82 8.03
C SER A 140 13.29 6.44 7.47
N GLY A 141 14.42 6.35 6.74
CA GLY A 141 14.87 5.10 6.10
C GLY A 141 14.14 4.75 4.80
N PHE A 142 13.37 5.69 4.24
CA PHE A 142 12.70 5.54 2.95
C PHE A 142 13.19 6.58 1.94
N ASP A 143 13.28 6.13 0.69
CA ASP A 143 13.51 6.95 -0.48
C ASP A 143 12.18 7.41 -1.08
N LEU A 144 12.08 8.69 -1.42
CA LEU A 144 11.05 9.20 -2.31
C LEU A 144 11.31 8.66 -3.73
N VAL A 145 10.34 7.91 -4.28
CA VAL A 145 10.48 7.29 -5.61
C VAL A 145 9.45 7.81 -6.61
N ALA A 146 8.35 8.41 -6.17
CA ALA A 146 7.45 9.16 -7.03
C ALA A 146 6.81 10.35 -6.28
N GLY A 147 6.54 11.44 -7.01
CA GLY A 147 5.99 12.68 -6.48
C GLY A 147 7.06 13.73 -6.18
N ARG A 148 6.87 14.52 -5.13
CA ARG A 148 7.81 15.58 -4.72
C ARG A 148 7.75 15.80 -3.21
N ALA A 149 8.70 16.57 -2.67
CA ALA A 149 8.64 16.99 -1.27
C ALA A 149 7.29 17.67 -0.97
N GLY A 150 6.64 17.26 0.12
CA GLY A 150 5.31 17.75 0.49
C GLY A 150 4.12 17.12 -0.28
N GLN A 151 4.38 16.27 -1.27
CA GLN A 151 3.36 15.52 -1.99
C GLN A 151 3.95 14.17 -2.42
N ILE A 152 4.04 13.26 -1.45
CA ILE A 152 4.64 11.94 -1.62
C ILE A 152 3.62 11.05 -2.33
N GLU A 153 3.94 10.63 -3.57
CA GLU A 153 3.09 9.72 -4.35
C GLU A 153 3.49 8.26 -4.13
N ALA A 154 4.79 8.01 -4.00
CA ALA A 154 5.33 6.72 -3.61
C ALA A 154 6.68 6.81 -2.88
N PHE A 155 6.91 5.89 -1.95
CA PHE A 155 8.19 5.68 -1.29
C PHE A 155 8.63 4.21 -1.32
N LYS A 156 9.94 3.97 -1.15
CA LYS A 156 10.55 2.63 -1.00
C LYS A 156 11.47 2.61 0.21
N HIS A 157 11.44 1.57 1.04
CA HIS A 157 12.40 1.40 2.13
C HIS A 157 13.81 1.16 1.56
N SER A 158 14.83 1.87 2.04
CA SER A 158 16.16 1.89 1.40
C SER A 158 16.87 0.53 1.40
N GLY A 159 16.53 -0.37 2.32
CA GLY A 159 17.14 -1.71 2.42
C GLY A 159 16.18 -2.91 2.35
N ARG A 160 14.88 -2.71 2.10
CA ARG A 160 13.87 -3.79 2.14
C ARG A 160 12.85 -3.61 1.02
N PRO A 161 12.20 -4.69 0.53
CA PRO A 161 11.16 -4.61 -0.50
C PRO A 161 9.82 -4.10 0.07
N ILE A 162 9.85 -3.00 0.83
CA ILE A 162 8.67 -2.35 1.40
C ILE A 162 8.40 -1.07 0.60
N TYR A 163 7.21 -1.00 0.02
CA TYR A 163 6.76 0.09 -0.83
C TYR A 163 5.47 0.68 -0.29
N GLY A 164 5.33 2.00 -0.40
CA GLY A 164 4.08 2.71 -0.15
C GLY A 164 3.70 3.53 -1.37
N ILE A 165 2.45 3.46 -1.79
CA ILE A 165 1.89 4.26 -2.88
C ILE A 165 0.56 4.87 -2.43
N ILE A 166 0.31 6.15 -2.72
CA ILE A 166 -0.87 6.85 -2.20
C ILE A 166 -2.11 6.67 -3.09
N PHE A 167 -1.88 6.40 -4.37
CA PHE A 167 -2.90 6.16 -5.38
C PHE A 167 -3.31 4.69 -5.45
N HIS A 168 -4.42 4.41 -6.13
CA HIS A 168 -5.03 3.08 -6.26
C HIS A 168 -4.58 2.41 -7.56
N PRO A 169 -3.54 1.54 -7.55
CA PRO A 169 -3.07 0.86 -8.75
C PRO A 169 -4.13 -0.05 -9.37
N GLU A 170 -5.07 -0.57 -8.58
CA GLU A 170 -6.16 -1.44 -9.02
C GLU A 170 -7.06 -0.80 -10.09
N VAL A 171 -7.08 0.54 -10.18
CA VAL A 171 -7.90 1.29 -11.14
C VAL A 171 -7.21 1.46 -12.50
N ARG A 172 -5.93 1.89 -12.53
CA ARG A 172 -5.19 2.21 -13.77
C ARG A 172 -3.84 1.53 -13.94
N ASN A 173 -3.20 1.13 -12.84
CA ASN A 173 -1.80 0.68 -12.83
C ASN A 173 -1.67 -0.73 -12.26
N LYS A 174 -2.52 -1.67 -12.73
CA LYS A 174 -2.56 -3.06 -12.22
C LYS A 174 -1.21 -3.78 -12.33
N TRP A 175 -0.42 -3.39 -13.32
CA TRP A 175 0.96 -3.84 -13.52
C TRP A 175 1.88 -3.59 -12.30
N ILE A 176 1.57 -2.63 -11.43
CA ILE A 176 2.30 -2.40 -10.17
C ILE A 176 2.09 -3.58 -9.22
N VAL A 177 0.85 -4.04 -9.09
CA VAL A 177 0.54 -5.22 -8.26
C VAL A 177 1.13 -6.47 -8.90
N GLU A 178 1.12 -6.59 -10.23
CA GLU A 178 1.77 -7.71 -10.93
C GLU A 178 3.28 -7.74 -10.66
N ARG A 179 3.99 -6.61 -10.83
CA ARG A 179 5.43 -6.52 -10.52
C ARG A 179 5.76 -6.78 -9.06
N PHE A 180 4.88 -6.37 -8.13
CA PHE A 180 5.04 -6.68 -6.71
C PHE A 180 5.12 -8.20 -6.47
N LEU A 181 4.34 -8.98 -7.22
CA LEU A 181 4.31 -10.44 -7.09
C LEU A 181 5.60 -11.11 -7.59
N ASP A 182 6.38 -10.42 -8.42
CA ASP A 182 7.68 -10.90 -8.93
C ASP A 182 8.86 -10.57 -7.99
N LEU A 183 8.62 -9.87 -6.87
CA LEU A 183 9.66 -9.47 -5.92
C LEU A 183 10.07 -10.56 -4.91
N GLY A 184 9.36 -11.68 -4.87
CA GLY A 184 9.49 -12.75 -3.87
C GLY A 184 9.68 -14.13 -4.47
#